data_AF-A0A5M3PYM5-F1
#
_entry.id   AF-A0A5M3PYM5-F1
#
_cell.length_a   1.000
_cell.length_b   1.000
_cell.length_c   1.000
_cell.angle_alpha   90.00
_cell.angle_beta   90.00
_cell.angle_gamma   90.00
#
_symmetry.space_group_name_H-M   'P 1'
#
loop_
_entity.id
_entity.type
_entity.pdbx_description
1 polymer ?
#
loop_
_entity_poly.entity_id
_entity_poly.type
_entity_poly.pdbx_seq_one_letter_code
_entity_poly.pdbx_strand_id
1 'polypeptide(L)'
;MTGPQKGHSRKPMIRLHCTKKLLAKLPLHASGSLKPKRPLPHAANDESESPLSGWHANLLTIQRRNCVLFVHDRTRFPLLATCLTKPDFAELDWWFQDALMNTLLKSGANEAQMGAAESALAELVCDSECDRSVQATMNRMGQDLEHLIWYDRLSISDLAPYRTGAWLADRPCTVKGVKGAIWPKREMLALLDTVKR
;
A
#
# COMPACT_ATOMS: atom_id res chain seq x y z
N MET A 1 44.56 -15.59 -10.88
CA MET A 1 43.41 -16.20 -10.19
C MET A 1 42.46 -15.10 -9.78
N THR A 2 41.53 -14.74 -10.67
CA THR A 2 40.48 -13.75 -10.42
C THR A 2 39.21 -14.51 -10.05
N GLY A 3 38.81 -14.42 -8.77
CA GLY A 3 37.57 -15.03 -8.28
C GLY A 3 36.34 -14.38 -8.92
N PRO A 4 35.20 -15.10 -9.02
CA PRO A 4 34.01 -14.57 -9.65
C PRO A 4 33.44 -13.42 -8.81
N GLN A 5 33.28 -12.25 -9.44
CA GLN A 5 32.52 -11.15 -8.87
C GLN A 5 31.08 -11.62 -8.62
N LYS A 6 30.66 -11.64 -7.35
CA LYS A 6 29.26 -11.83 -6.98
C LYS A 6 28.46 -10.71 -7.64
N GLY A 7 27.65 -11.07 -8.64
CA GLY A 7 26.67 -10.15 -9.21
C GLY A 7 25.80 -9.62 -8.08
N HIS A 8 25.82 -8.31 -7.88
CA HIS A 8 24.88 -7.65 -6.98
C HIS A 8 23.49 -7.79 -7.62
N SER A 9 22.70 -8.74 -7.11
CA SER A 9 21.28 -8.84 -7.47
C SER A 9 20.62 -7.54 -7.02
N ARG A 10 20.04 -6.81 -7.98
CA ARG A 10 19.23 -5.62 -7.71
C ARG A 10 18.03 -6.09 -6.88
N LYS A 11 17.77 -5.48 -5.73
CA LYS A 11 16.50 -5.76 -5.07
C LYS A 11 15.40 -5.06 -5.88
N PRO A 12 14.15 -5.54 -5.80
CA PRO A 12 13.03 -4.79 -6.32
C PRO A 12 12.53 -3.77 -5.29
N MET A 13 11.86 -2.72 -5.78
CA MET A 13 11.19 -1.71 -4.95
C MET A 13 9.69 -1.64 -5.24
N ILE A 14 8.91 -1.09 -4.30
CA ILE A 14 7.49 -0.74 -4.50
C ILE A 14 7.38 0.79 -4.55
N ARG A 15 6.88 1.32 -5.68
CA ARG A 15 6.59 2.75 -5.81
C ARG A 15 5.34 3.12 -5.01
N LEU A 16 5.48 4.15 -4.18
CA LEU A 16 4.41 4.72 -3.36
C LEU A 16 4.23 6.22 -3.60
N HIS A 17 3.22 6.56 -4.38
CA HIS A 17 2.80 7.92 -4.71
C HIS A 17 2.05 8.55 -3.53
N CYS A 18 2.76 9.33 -2.72
CA CYS A 18 2.21 9.93 -1.53
C CYS A 18 1.54 11.28 -1.84
N THR A 19 0.38 11.52 -1.23
CA THR A 19 -0.12 12.90 -1.13
C THR A 19 0.92 13.79 -0.44
N LYS A 20 1.00 15.07 -0.84
CA LYS A 20 1.92 16.04 -0.22
C LYS A 20 1.81 16.09 1.31
N LYS A 21 0.59 15.93 1.83
CA LYS A 21 0.29 15.91 3.27
C LYS A 21 0.93 14.70 3.97
N LEU A 22 0.91 13.52 3.34
CA LEU A 22 1.60 12.33 3.86
C LEU A 22 3.11 12.49 3.73
N LEU A 23 3.59 12.87 2.55
CA LEU A 23 5.02 12.98 2.25
C LEU A 23 5.75 13.89 3.25
N ALA A 24 5.14 15.00 3.65
CA ALA A 24 5.69 15.93 4.64
C ALA A 24 5.87 15.32 6.05
N LYS A 25 5.25 14.18 6.36
CA LYS A 25 5.42 13.45 7.63
C LYS A 25 6.44 12.33 7.56
N LEU A 26 6.87 11.92 6.36
CA LEU A 26 7.75 10.77 6.19
C LEU A 26 9.23 11.17 6.37
N PRO A 27 10.00 10.43 7.18
CA PRO A 27 11.43 10.65 7.28
C PRO A 27 12.13 9.97 6.10
N LEU A 28 12.28 10.66 4.97
CA LEU A 28 12.84 10.09 3.75
C LEU A 28 14.34 10.40 3.54
N HIS A 29 15.03 9.47 2.90
CA HIS A 29 16.31 9.70 2.21
C HIS A 29 16.09 10.47 0.90
N ALA A 30 17.17 10.98 0.31
CA ALA A 30 17.10 11.65 -1.00
C ALA A 30 16.59 10.73 -2.12
N SER A 31 16.74 9.41 -1.96
CA SER A 31 16.21 8.39 -2.87
C SER A 31 14.69 8.20 -2.79
N GLY A 32 14.02 8.76 -1.78
CA GLY A 32 12.59 8.51 -1.52
C GLY A 32 12.33 7.31 -0.60
N SER A 33 13.35 6.52 -0.26
CA SER A 33 13.30 5.46 0.75
C SER A 33 13.09 6.01 2.16
N LEU A 34 12.44 5.25 3.03
CA LEU A 34 12.30 5.58 4.45
C LEU A 34 13.65 5.46 5.18
N LYS A 35 13.92 6.38 6.10
CA LYS A 35 15.06 6.31 7.03
C LYS A 35 14.72 5.30 8.13
N PRO A 36 15.27 4.07 8.12
CA PRO A 36 14.95 3.10 9.15
C PRO A 36 15.46 3.58 10.51
N LYS A 37 14.77 3.23 11.60
CA LYS A 37 15.25 3.48 12.97
C LYS A 37 16.59 2.78 13.26
N ARG A 38 16.97 1.77 12.46
CA ARG A 38 18.27 1.07 12.54
C ARG A 38 18.94 1.10 11.17
N PRO A 39 20.20 1.55 11.06
CA PRO A 39 20.89 1.57 9.78
C PRO A 39 21.09 0.14 9.27
N LEU A 40 20.44 -0.17 8.14
CA LEU A 40 20.71 -1.36 7.34
C LEU A 40 21.65 -0.96 6.20
N PRO A 41 22.54 -1.86 5.72
CA PRO A 41 23.33 -1.59 4.53
C PRO A 41 22.40 -1.34 3.34
N HIS A 42 22.33 -0.08 2.92
CA HIS A 42 21.52 0.37 1.79
C HIS A 42 22.33 0.13 0.52
N ALA A 43 21.93 -0.84 -0.30
CA ALA A 43 22.46 -1.00 -1.64
C ALA A 43 21.64 -0.09 -2.56
N ALA A 44 22.08 1.16 -2.73
CA ALA A 44 21.51 2.07 -3.71
C ALA A 44 21.90 1.58 -5.10
N ASN A 45 21.05 0.78 -5.74
CA ASN A 45 21.11 0.53 -7.17
C ASN A 45 19.73 0.83 -7.76
N ASP A 46 19.66 1.23 -9.03
CA ASP A 46 18.37 1.43 -9.70
C ASP A 46 17.68 0.08 -9.91
N GLU A 47 16.59 -0.10 -9.15
CA GLU A 47 15.92 -1.35 -8.82
C GLU A 47 14.74 -1.60 -9.75
N SER A 48 14.62 -2.81 -10.32
CA SER A 48 13.42 -3.19 -11.06
C SER A 48 12.18 -3.06 -10.17
N GLU A 49 11.07 -2.56 -10.69
CA GLU A 49 9.85 -2.49 -9.89
C GLU A 49 9.34 -3.90 -9.53
N SER A 50 8.90 -4.06 -8.29
CA SER A 50 8.16 -5.23 -7.86
C SER A 50 6.89 -5.38 -8.71
N PRO A 51 6.42 -6.62 -8.98
CA PRO A 51 5.09 -6.84 -9.55
C PRO A 51 3.93 -6.24 -8.73
N LEU A 52 4.19 -5.93 -7.45
CA LEU A 52 3.27 -5.21 -6.56
C LEU A 52 3.52 -3.69 -6.51
N SER A 53 4.35 -3.13 -7.39
CA SER A 53 4.56 -1.67 -7.46
C SER A 53 3.32 -0.94 -8.00
N GLY A 54 3.24 0.38 -7.74
CA GLY A 54 2.15 1.23 -8.23
C GLY A 54 1.04 1.41 -7.19
N TRP A 55 1.34 2.14 -6.13
CA TRP A 55 0.38 2.50 -5.08
C TRP A 55 0.30 4.00 -4.90
N HIS A 56 -0.89 4.49 -4.54
CA HIS A 56 -1.04 5.82 -3.94
C HIS A 56 -1.34 5.73 -2.45
N ALA A 57 -0.86 6.69 -1.67
CA ALA A 57 -1.20 6.82 -0.25
C ALA A 57 -1.65 8.22 0.16
N ASN A 58 -2.76 8.27 0.92
CA ASN A 58 -3.35 9.48 1.46
C ASN A 58 -3.34 9.47 2.99
N LEU A 59 -2.97 10.61 3.59
CA LEU A 59 -3.06 10.84 5.03
C LEU A 59 -4.45 11.39 5.41
N LEU A 60 -5.28 10.50 5.95
CA LEU A 60 -6.58 10.83 6.52
C LEU A 60 -6.43 11.25 8.00
N THR A 61 -7.35 12.10 8.46
CA THR A 61 -7.44 12.48 9.86
C THR A 61 -8.86 12.26 10.33
N ILE A 62 -9.09 11.12 11.00
CA ILE A 62 -10.42 10.66 11.40
C ILE A 62 -10.45 10.62 12.92
N GLN A 63 -11.47 11.25 13.52
CA GLN A 63 -11.59 11.39 14.99
C GLN A 63 -10.27 11.85 15.64
N ARG A 64 -9.60 12.83 14.99
CA ARG A 64 -8.30 13.42 15.41
C ARG A 64 -7.12 12.45 15.43
N ARG A 65 -7.21 11.29 14.79
CA ARG A 65 -6.10 10.33 14.66
C ARG A 65 -5.63 10.23 13.22
N ASN A 66 -4.33 10.06 13.02
CA ASN A 66 -3.78 9.87 11.68
C ASN A 66 -4.11 8.46 11.19
N CYS A 67 -4.57 8.36 9.95
CA CYS A 67 -4.73 7.09 9.25
C CYS A 67 -4.08 7.21 7.87
N VAL A 68 -3.53 6.12 7.36
CA VAL A 68 -3.00 6.06 5.99
C VAL A 68 -3.87 5.10 5.20
N LEU A 69 -4.47 5.63 4.12
CA LEU A 69 -5.20 4.84 3.13
C LEU A 69 -4.28 4.66 1.92
N PHE A 70 -3.95 3.42 1.60
CA PHE A 70 -3.22 3.04 0.40
C PHE A 70 -4.21 2.52 -0.64
N VAL A 71 -4.00 2.80 -1.92
CA VAL A 71 -4.80 2.27 -3.03
C VAL A 71 -3.89 1.88 -4.16
N HIS A 72 -3.96 0.63 -4.60
CA HIS A 72 -3.19 0.13 -5.74
C HIS A 72 -3.72 0.72 -7.06
N ASP A 73 -2.83 1.13 -7.95
CA ASP A 73 -3.18 1.94 -9.12
C ASP A 73 -4.02 1.16 -10.13
N ARG A 74 -3.59 -0.08 -10.39
CA ARG A 74 -4.24 -0.93 -11.39
C ARG A 74 -5.52 -1.55 -10.86
N THR A 75 -5.47 -2.11 -9.66
CA THR A 75 -6.55 -2.93 -9.11
C THR A 75 -7.49 -2.15 -8.22
N ARG A 76 -7.11 -0.92 -7.80
CA ARG A 76 -7.84 -0.11 -6.81
C ARG A 76 -7.98 -0.76 -5.44
N PHE A 77 -7.17 -1.79 -5.17
CA PHE A 77 -7.22 -2.52 -3.91
C PHE A 77 -6.79 -1.60 -2.75
N PRO A 78 -7.61 -1.41 -1.72
CA PRO A 78 -7.32 -0.52 -0.62
C PRO A 78 -6.64 -1.25 0.54
N LEU A 79 -5.69 -0.57 1.18
CA LEU A 79 -5.14 -0.95 2.49
C LEU A 79 -5.35 0.20 3.48
N LEU A 80 -5.55 -0.14 4.74
CA LEU A 80 -5.79 0.84 5.79
C LEU A 80 -4.87 0.60 6.98
N ALA A 81 -4.16 1.63 7.40
CA ALA A 81 -3.48 1.69 8.69
C ALA A 81 -4.11 2.81 9.52
N THR A 82 -4.53 2.51 10.75
CA THR A 82 -5.28 3.43 11.62
C THR A 82 -4.48 3.84 12.84
N CYS A 83 -4.78 5.02 13.38
CA CYS A 83 -4.22 5.50 14.64
C CYS A 83 -2.70 5.71 14.69
N LEU A 84 -2.07 6.03 13.56
CA LEU A 84 -0.62 6.24 13.49
C LEU A 84 -0.17 7.46 14.31
N THR A 85 0.89 7.24 15.07
CA THR A 85 1.65 8.23 15.82
C THR A 85 2.86 8.70 15.01
N LYS A 86 3.60 9.70 15.52
CA LYS A 86 4.78 10.23 14.82
C LYS A 86 5.87 9.15 14.57
N PRO A 87 6.24 8.30 15.56
CA PRO A 87 7.18 7.21 15.34
C PRO A 87 6.76 6.21 14.26
N ASP A 88 5.46 5.97 14.09
CA ASP A 88 4.94 4.97 13.17
C ASP A 88 5.21 5.32 11.69
N PHE A 89 5.30 6.62 11.36
CA PHE A 89 5.64 7.04 10.00
C PHE A 89 7.07 6.67 9.58
N ALA A 90 7.98 6.41 10.53
CA ALA A 90 9.31 5.89 10.23
C ALA A 90 9.30 4.37 9.94
N GLU A 91 8.20 3.70 10.23
CA GLU A 91 8.00 2.26 10.07
C GLU A 91 6.90 1.96 9.02
N LEU A 92 6.66 2.90 8.10
CA LEU A 92 5.58 2.79 7.13
C LEU A 92 5.74 1.57 6.21
N ASP A 93 6.96 1.12 5.92
CA ASP A 93 7.21 -0.17 5.25
C ASP A 93 6.50 -1.32 5.97
N TRP A 94 6.68 -1.41 7.29
CA TRP A 94 6.06 -2.46 8.09
C TRP A 94 4.54 -2.33 8.10
N TRP A 95 4.01 -1.11 8.30
CA TRP A 95 2.57 -0.86 8.27
C TRP A 95 1.93 -1.20 6.93
N PHE A 96 2.62 -0.94 5.82
CA PHE A 96 2.16 -1.31 4.49
C PHE A 96 2.14 -2.83 4.31
N GLN A 97 3.24 -3.52 4.67
CA GLN A 97 3.35 -4.98 4.55
C GLN A 97 2.31 -5.70 5.41
N ASP A 98 2.18 -5.28 6.67
CA ASP A 98 1.20 -5.82 7.62
C ASP A 98 -0.23 -5.60 7.11
N ALA A 99 -0.55 -4.38 6.65
CA ALA A 99 -1.87 -4.08 6.09
C ALA A 99 -2.15 -4.89 4.81
N LEU A 100 -1.17 -5.06 3.92
CA LEU A 100 -1.31 -5.83 2.69
C LEU A 100 -1.63 -7.29 2.98
N MET A 101 -0.76 -7.97 3.75
CA MET A 101 -0.88 -9.41 4.00
C MET A 101 -2.18 -9.74 4.74
N ASN A 102 -2.54 -8.96 5.76
CA ASN A 102 -3.76 -9.20 6.50
C ASN A 102 -5.02 -8.85 5.68
N THR A 103 -4.99 -7.81 4.85
CA THR A 103 -6.14 -7.45 4.00
C THR A 103 -6.34 -8.48 2.89
N LEU A 104 -5.28 -9.03 2.31
CA LEU A 104 -5.35 -10.15 1.36
C LEU A 104 -6.00 -11.38 2.00
N LEU A 105 -5.55 -11.75 3.20
CA LEU A 105 -6.15 -12.86 3.95
C LEU A 105 -7.64 -12.63 4.21
N LYS A 106 -8.03 -11.43 4.67
CA LYS A 106 -9.46 -11.08 4.87
C LYS A 106 -10.25 -10.97 3.56
N SER A 107 -9.56 -10.77 2.45
CA SER A 107 -10.14 -10.76 1.11
C SER A 107 -10.30 -12.16 0.52
N GLY A 108 -9.83 -13.21 1.19
CA GLY A 108 -9.95 -14.60 0.74
C GLY A 108 -8.82 -15.04 -0.19
N ALA A 109 -7.64 -14.42 -0.10
CA ALA A 109 -6.46 -14.91 -0.79
C ALA A 109 -6.12 -16.34 -0.36
N ASN A 110 -5.79 -17.20 -1.33
CA ASN A 110 -5.33 -18.56 -1.06
C ASN A 110 -3.83 -18.59 -0.73
N GLU A 111 -3.31 -19.74 -0.29
CA GLU A 111 -1.91 -19.92 0.07
C GLU A 111 -0.95 -19.57 -1.08
N ALA A 112 -1.31 -19.89 -2.33
CA ALA A 112 -0.48 -19.59 -3.47
C ALA A 112 -0.32 -18.08 -3.69
N GLN A 113 -1.43 -17.35 -3.60
CA GLN A 113 -1.50 -15.89 -3.70
C GLN A 113 -0.80 -15.20 -2.52
N MET A 114 -0.94 -15.73 -1.31
CA MET A 114 -0.21 -15.23 -0.13
C MET A 114 1.30 -15.36 -0.30
N GLY A 115 1.78 -16.53 -0.75
CA GLY A 115 3.22 -16.72 -1.02
C GLY A 115 3.74 -15.87 -2.18
N ALA A 116 2.91 -15.62 -3.21
CA ALA A 116 3.25 -14.71 -4.30
C ALA A 116 3.36 -13.26 -3.82
N ALA A 117 2.43 -12.81 -2.97
CA ALA A 117 2.47 -11.48 -2.38
C ALA A 117 3.72 -11.30 -1.50
N GLU A 118 4.00 -12.26 -0.61
CA GLU A 118 5.18 -12.24 0.26
C GLU A 118 6.49 -12.18 -0.54
N SER A 119 6.61 -12.99 -1.60
CA SER A 119 7.80 -13.02 -2.44
C SER A 119 8.01 -11.72 -3.25
N ALA A 120 6.93 -10.98 -3.51
CA ALA A 120 6.96 -9.71 -4.22
C ALA A 120 7.07 -8.50 -3.27
N LEU A 121 7.06 -8.70 -1.95
CA LEU A 121 7.29 -7.60 -1.01
C LEU A 121 8.70 -7.03 -1.18
N ALA A 122 8.76 -5.72 -1.10
CA ALA A 122 9.95 -4.93 -1.35
C ALA A 122 9.88 -3.62 -0.57
N GLU A 123 10.99 -2.89 -0.52
CA GLU A 123 11.07 -1.60 0.16
C GLU A 123 10.21 -0.54 -0.56
N LEU A 124 9.55 0.32 0.21
CA LEU A 124 8.79 1.46 -0.31
C LEU A 124 9.73 2.59 -0.75
N VAL A 125 9.55 3.03 -1.99
CA VAL A 125 10.16 4.26 -2.50
C VAL A 125 9.06 5.28 -2.75
N CYS A 126 9.09 6.35 -1.96
CA CYS A 126 8.03 7.36 -1.92
C CYS A 126 8.32 8.54 -2.85
N ASP A 127 7.30 8.99 -3.56
CA ASP A 127 7.32 10.22 -4.34
C ASP A 127 6.01 11.03 -4.16
N SER A 128 5.81 12.07 -4.97
CA SER A 128 4.59 12.89 -4.97
C SER A 128 3.85 12.91 -6.31
N GLU A 129 4.10 11.90 -7.16
CA GLU A 129 3.33 11.74 -8.38
C GLU A 129 1.85 11.49 -8.05
N CYS A 130 1.00 11.78 -9.03
CA CYS A 130 -0.43 11.90 -8.79
C CYS A 130 -1.23 11.48 -10.01
N ASP A 131 -2.00 10.40 -9.86
CA ASP A 131 -3.10 10.07 -10.75
C ASP A 131 -4.43 10.57 -10.16
N ARG A 132 -5.05 11.53 -10.86
CA ARG A 132 -6.37 12.11 -10.51
C ARG A 132 -7.47 11.05 -10.39
N SER A 133 -7.40 9.96 -11.16
CA SER A 133 -8.34 8.83 -11.07
C SER A 133 -8.16 8.04 -9.77
N VAL A 134 -6.91 7.82 -9.34
CA VAL A 134 -6.62 7.16 -8.04
C VAL A 134 -7.01 8.07 -6.90
N GLN A 135 -6.74 9.37 -6.98
CA GLN A 135 -7.17 10.33 -5.97
C GLN A 135 -8.69 10.38 -5.81
N ALA A 136 -9.45 10.38 -6.91
CA ALA A 136 -10.91 10.31 -6.84
C ALA A 136 -11.39 9.03 -6.13
N THR A 137 -10.73 7.89 -6.39
CA THR A 137 -11.01 6.61 -5.72
C THR A 137 -10.71 6.69 -4.22
N MET A 138 -9.53 7.18 -3.84
CA MET A 138 -9.13 7.38 -2.44
C MET A 138 -10.08 8.31 -1.70
N ASN A 139 -10.49 9.42 -2.32
CA ASN A 139 -11.44 10.37 -1.71
C ASN A 139 -12.79 9.70 -1.46
N ARG A 140 -13.30 8.91 -2.42
CA ARG A 140 -14.53 8.14 -2.22
C ARG A 140 -14.38 7.13 -1.08
N MET A 141 -13.29 6.38 -1.03
CA MET A 141 -13.03 5.41 0.04
C MET A 141 -12.87 6.09 1.41
N GLY A 142 -12.27 7.28 1.46
CA GLY A 142 -12.22 8.10 2.68
C GLY A 142 -13.61 8.51 3.16
N GLN A 143 -14.50 8.92 2.25
CA GLN A 143 -15.90 9.24 2.57
C GLN A 143 -16.66 8.01 3.08
N ASP A 144 -16.49 6.86 2.43
CA ASP A 144 -17.12 5.60 2.85
C ASP A 144 -16.66 5.20 4.26
N LEU A 145 -15.38 5.38 4.56
CA LEU A 145 -14.82 5.13 5.89
C LEU A 145 -15.41 6.08 6.95
N GLU A 146 -15.50 7.37 6.66
CA GLU A 146 -16.16 8.34 7.54
C GLU A 146 -17.63 8.00 7.77
N HIS A 147 -18.34 7.60 6.70
CA HIS A 147 -19.74 7.19 6.79
C HIS A 147 -19.92 5.93 7.65
N LEU A 148 -19.09 4.90 7.44
CA LEU A 148 -19.10 3.66 8.24
C LEU A 148 -18.95 3.99 9.73
N ILE A 149 -17.94 4.79 10.06
CA ILE A 149 -17.64 5.17 11.44
C ILE A 149 -18.80 5.95 12.07
N TRP A 150 -19.38 6.89 11.33
CA TRP A 150 -20.51 7.68 11.81
C TRP A 150 -21.79 6.85 11.98
N TYR A 151 -22.13 6.03 10.99
CA TYR A 151 -23.36 5.25 10.95
C TYR A 151 -23.38 4.17 12.04
N ASP A 152 -22.29 3.40 12.14
CA ASP A 152 -22.15 2.33 13.13
C ASP A 152 -21.71 2.84 14.52
N ARG A 153 -21.55 4.17 14.67
CA ARG A 153 -21.07 4.83 15.91
C ARG A 153 -19.75 4.22 16.42
N LEU A 154 -18.84 3.91 15.51
CA LEU A 154 -17.57 3.27 15.83
C LEU A 154 -16.54 4.31 16.29
N SER A 155 -15.58 3.85 17.08
CA SER A 155 -14.32 4.56 17.27
C SER A 155 -13.31 4.08 16.22
N ILE A 156 -12.53 5.00 15.65
CA ILE A 156 -11.41 4.68 14.75
C ILE A 156 -10.35 3.80 15.44
N SER A 157 -10.26 3.86 16.77
CA SER A 157 -9.37 2.98 17.55
C SER A 157 -9.83 1.53 17.61
N ASP A 158 -11.13 1.30 17.44
CA ASP A 158 -11.76 -0.01 17.64
C ASP A 158 -12.12 -0.65 16.29
N LEU A 159 -11.88 0.08 15.20
CA LEU A 159 -12.05 -0.40 13.84
C LEU A 159 -11.07 -1.54 13.57
N ALA A 160 -11.52 -2.58 12.87
CA ALA A 160 -10.66 -3.66 12.40
C ALA A 160 -10.07 -3.29 11.02
N PRO A 161 -8.89 -2.66 10.93
CA PRO A 161 -8.41 -2.01 9.70
C PRO A 161 -8.35 -2.95 8.50
N TYR A 162 -7.88 -4.18 8.68
CA TYR A 162 -7.74 -5.15 7.59
C TYR A 162 -9.10 -5.64 7.07
N ARG A 163 -10.08 -5.80 7.97
CA ARG A 163 -11.45 -6.18 7.57
C ARG A 163 -12.13 -5.02 6.86
N THR A 164 -11.90 -3.79 7.31
CA THR A 164 -12.40 -2.59 6.64
C THR A 164 -11.75 -2.40 5.28
N GLY A 165 -10.46 -2.69 5.12
CA GLY A 165 -9.79 -2.74 3.82
C GLY A 165 -10.46 -3.75 2.88
N ALA A 166 -10.70 -4.97 3.35
CA ALA A 166 -11.39 -5.99 2.56
C ALA A 166 -12.83 -5.58 2.19
N TRP A 167 -13.56 -4.90 3.09
CA TRP A 167 -14.88 -4.34 2.82
C TRP A 167 -14.83 -3.23 1.75
N LEU A 168 -13.87 -2.31 1.84
CA LEU A 168 -13.63 -1.29 0.79
C LEU A 168 -13.23 -1.92 -0.55
N ALA A 169 -12.66 -3.13 -0.54
CA ALA A 169 -12.27 -3.87 -1.74
C ALA A 169 -13.43 -4.63 -2.40
N ASP A 170 -14.57 -4.78 -1.73
CA ASP A 170 -15.74 -5.57 -2.17
C ASP A 170 -16.81 -4.73 -2.89
N ARG A 171 -16.49 -3.47 -3.20
CA ARG A 171 -17.35 -2.55 -3.96
C ARG A 171 -16.87 -2.37 -5.40
N PRO A 172 -17.79 -2.22 -6.37
CA PRO A 172 -17.41 -1.89 -7.74
C PRO A 172 -16.73 -0.52 -7.83
N CYS A 173 -15.68 -0.44 -8.64
CA CYS A 173 -14.94 0.78 -8.95
C CYS A 173 -14.83 0.97 -10.47
N THR A 174 -14.89 2.21 -10.93
CA THR A 174 -14.60 2.56 -12.32
C THR A 174 -13.13 2.94 -12.47
N VAL A 175 -12.46 2.42 -13.50
CA VAL A 175 -11.08 2.77 -13.83
C VAL A 175 -11.03 3.43 -15.19
N LYS A 176 -10.26 4.52 -15.31
CA LYS A 176 -10.09 5.22 -16.58
C LYS A 176 -9.61 4.25 -17.67
N GLY A 177 -10.32 4.20 -18.79
CA GLY A 177 -9.98 3.35 -19.93
C GLY A 177 -10.49 1.90 -19.83
N VAL A 178 -11.08 1.49 -18.70
CA VAL A 178 -11.70 0.17 -18.55
C VAL A 178 -13.20 0.29 -18.78
N LYS A 179 -13.76 -0.57 -19.65
CA LYS A 179 -15.20 -0.63 -19.90
C LYS A 179 -15.88 -1.38 -18.76
N GLY A 180 -16.75 -0.67 -18.02
CA GLY A 180 -17.52 -1.24 -16.91
C GLY A 180 -16.84 -1.05 -15.55
N ALA A 181 -17.38 -1.73 -14.54
CA ALA A 181 -16.84 -1.72 -13.19
C ALA A 181 -15.89 -2.90 -12.97
N ILE A 182 -14.84 -2.67 -12.19
CA ILE A 182 -13.97 -3.70 -11.63
C ILE A 182 -14.29 -3.91 -10.15
N TRP A 183 -13.92 -5.07 -9.62
CA TRP A 183 -13.96 -5.34 -8.17
C TRP A 183 -12.54 -5.41 -7.65
N PRO A 184 -12.11 -4.45 -6.80
CA PRO A 184 -10.72 -4.35 -6.41
C PRO A 184 -10.13 -5.63 -5.83
N LYS A 185 -10.90 -6.32 -4.97
CA LYS A 185 -10.53 -7.62 -4.44
C LYS A 185 -10.25 -8.64 -5.55
N ARG A 186 -11.14 -8.78 -6.53
CA ARG A 186 -10.98 -9.74 -7.63
C ARG A 186 -9.76 -9.41 -8.49
N GLU A 187 -9.56 -8.14 -8.79
CA GLU A 187 -8.42 -7.67 -9.60
C GLU A 187 -7.07 -7.87 -8.89
N MET A 188 -7.02 -7.69 -7.57
CA MET A 188 -5.80 -7.94 -6.79
C MET A 188 -5.45 -9.41 -6.74
N LEU A 189 -6.43 -10.28 -6.48
CA LEU A 189 -6.20 -11.73 -6.47
C LEU A 189 -5.77 -12.23 -7.87
N ALA A 190 -6.41 -11.73 -8.93
CA ALA A 190 -6.01 -12.04 -10.31
C ALA A 190 -4.61 -11.51 -10.66
N LEU A 191 -4.21 -10.34 -10.14
CA LEU A 191 -2.82 -9.86 -10.27
C LEU A 191 -1.84 -10.84 -9.61
N LEU A 192 -2.13 -11.28 -8.39
CA LEU A 192 -1.26 -12.21 -7.67
C LEU A 192 -1.11 -13.55 -8.39
N ASP A 193 -2.14 -14.03 -9.09
CA ASP A 193 -2.06 -15.24 -9.92
C ASP A 193 -1.08 -15.09 -11.11
N THR A 194 -0.75 -13.87 -11.51
CA THR A 194 0.24 -13.59 -12.59
C THR A 194 1.67 -13.40 -12.08
N VAL A 195 1.85 -13.24 -10.76
CA VAL A 195 3.18 -13.09 -10.16
C VAL A 195 3.86 -14.46 -10.17
N LYS A 196 4.82 -14.64 -11.07
CA LYS A 196 5.59 -15.88 -11.18
C LYS A 196 6.48 -16.06 -9.94
N ARG A 197 6.50 -17.27 -9.40
CA ARG A 197 7.48 -17.72 -8.41
C ARG A 197 8.84 -17.94 -9.04
#